data_AF-A0A6C0I9Q8-F1
#
_entry.id   AF-A0A6C0I9Q8-F1
#
_cell.length_a   1.000
_cell.length_b   1.000
_cell.length_c   1.000
_cell.angle_alpha   90.00
_cell.angle_beta   90.00
_cell.angle_gamma   90.00
#
_symmetry.space_group_name_H-M   'P 1'
#
loop_
_entity.id
_entity.type
_entity.pdbx_description
1 polymer ?
#
loop_
_entity_poly.entity_id
_entity_poly.type
_entity_poly.pdbx_seq_one_letter_code
_entity_poly.pdbx_strand_id
1 'polypeptide(L)'
;MFTSASNTLKDTTLRSVVFGKKDLPVVTGPGGQMILAEQVDKTAFDTYEQALKVMAQLSRMIYCDSGILREVIMSPAFGTADAASVNAKITELDAKYNGLRRTPSAYPGSKDGRPMQSYVITPSQGAGPLLGQYVSSPSDLTYMFLSGATLQSKFSFFQPSDLVLVFKGSSTVKNFQHDLYSQFTPSDLSKIMPPGTAMSTGAGKNNIVPSSFVKPILESWELLKQGLTQFNPTRLFVTGHSLGGAYASLFTFIMAEIRAASFPSIQSIHNITFGAPTILSDGARNTFNGHLDSGIVTLDRVTSTGIFSKLADIIPSIPAGFSHPGFQPLRTEMYPELKTGRAYTFDTVRKVYQKGGLLGIGVEKGAYEVATKSHMPNKLVIGAKNKLIQAFTHAEYYDMTYLGAFRLAGMKNPGLKASDGAYYTFVADLFADGVKFQYVPTEATATAEEPTEATPVLPGAPPPSGGGRRRRNRLTRKKNRKQSRTRSNRR
;
A
#
# COMPACT_ATOMS: atom_id res chain seq x y z
N MET A 1 7.29 41.31 -29.67
CA MET A 1 6.14 40.39 -29.52
C MET A 1 6.23 39.78 -28.13
N PHE A 2 5.14 39.76 -27.36
CA PHE A 2 5.09 38.90 -26.17
C PHE A 2 4.65 37.51 -26.63
N THR A 3 5.51 36.50 -26.44
CA THR A 3 5.08 35.11 -26.53
C THR A 3 4.11 34.85 -25.38
N SER A 4 2.87 34.48 -25.69
CA SER A 4 1.94 34.00 -24.68
C SER A 4 2.54 32.76 -24.01
N ALA A 5 2.89 32.84 -22.74
CA ALA A 5 3.34 31.67 -21.99
C ALA A 5 2.27 30.58 -22.11
N SER A 6 2.66 29.38 -22.57
CA SER A 6 1.72 28.27 -22.71
C SER A 6 1.27 27.84 -21.32
N ASN A 7 0.01 28.13 -20.98
CA ASN A 7 -0.57 27.63 -19.73
C ASN A 7 -0.65 26.10 -19.84
N THR A 8 0.18 25.40 -19.08
CA THR A 8 0.20 23.94 -19.01
C THR A 8 0.03 23.47 -17.57
N LEU A 9 -0.61 22.32 -17.40
CA LEU A 9 -0.67 21.58 -16.15
C LEU A 9 0.15 20.29 -16.29
N LYS A 10 1.14 20.12 -15.43
CA LYS A 10 1.98 18.91 -15.41
C LYS A 10 1.21 17.75 -14.81
N ASP A 11 1.10 16.63 -15.52
CA ASP A 11 0.36 15.45 -15.04
C ASP A 11 1.32 14.38 -14.50
N THR A 12 1.63 14.51 -13.21
CA THR A 12 2.53 13.59 -12.48
C THR A 12 1.86 12.29 -12.04
N THR A 13 0.75 11.91 -12.68
CA THR A 13 0.04 10.64 -12.47
C THR A 13 0.29 9.68 -13.63
N LEU A 14 -0.13 8.41 -13.48
CA LEU A 14 -0.06 7.39 -14.51
C LEU A 14 -0.75 7.80 -15.83
N ARG A 15 -1.68 8.76 -15.79
CA ARG A 15 -2.34 9.31 -17.00
C ARG A 15 -1.37 9.86 -18.03
N SER A 16 -0.27 10.51 -17.63
CA SER A 16 0.71 11.02 -18.61
C SER A 16 1.41 9.90 -19.39
N VAL A 17 1.54 8.73 -18.77
CA VAL A 17 2.10 7.50 -19.37
C VAL A 17 1.07 6.80 -20.25
N VAL A 18 -0.19 6.70 -19.81
CA VAL A 18 -1.28 6.05 -20.57
C VAL A 18 -1.73 6.89 -21.77
N PHE A 19 -1.76 8.22 -21.63
CA PHE A 19 -2.21 9.15 -22.68
C PHE A 19 -1.06 9.71 -23.53
N GLY A 20 0.21 9.42 -23.17
CA GLY A 20 1.40 9.92 -23.88
C GLY A 20 1.68 11.42 -23.74
N LYS A 21 1.11 12.09 -22.72
CA LYS A 21 1.16 13.55 -22.53
C LYS A 21 1.67 13.92 -21.14
N LYS A 22 2.94 14.34 -21.03
CA LYS A 22 3.57 14.74 -19.76
C LYS A 22 2.95 16.02 -19.19
N ASP A 23 2.80 17.03 -20.04
CA ASP A 23 2.15 18.29 -19.73
C ASP A 23 0.86 18.41 -20.54
N LEU A 24 -0.17 18.97 -19.91
CA LEU A 24 -1.49 19.15 -20.49
C LEU A 24 -1.70 20.62 -20.82
N PRO A 25 -1.91 21.01 -22.09
CA PRO A 25 -2.27 22.39 -22.42
C PRO A 25 -3.62 22.74 -21.81
N VAL A 26 -3.73 23.94 -21.22
CA VAL A 26 -5.00 24.48 -20.71
C VAL A 26 -5.35 25.82 -21.33
N VAL A 27 -6.65 26.03 -21.55
CA VAL A 27 -7.22 27.29 -22.05
C VAL A 27 -8.19 27.88 -21.03
N THR A 28 -8.42 29.19 -21.13
CA THR A 28 -9.44 29.89 -20.35
C THR A 28 -10.82 29.56 -20.94
N GLY A 29 -11.64 28.83 -20.17
CA GLY A 29 -13.03 28.54 -20.53
C GLY A 29 -13.96 29.75 -20.37
N PRO A 30 -15.23 29.65 -20.80
CA PRO A 30 -16.16 30.80 -20.88
C PRO A 30 -16.47 31.52 -19.56
N GLY A 31 -16.16 30.93 -18.40
CA GLY A 31 -16.32 31.54 -17.08
C GLY A 31 -14.99 31.95 -16.42
N GLY A 32 -13.90 32.07 -17.19
CA GLY A 32 -12.57 32.41 -16.69
C GLY A 32 -11.80 31.26 -16.04
N GLN A 33 -12.38 30.05 -15.95
CA GLN A 33 -11.74 28.88 -15.36
C GLN A 33 -10.78 28.19 -16.34
N MET A 34 -9.66 27.67 -15.86
CA MET A 34 -8.78 26.82 -16.68
C MET A 34 -9.46 25.47 -16.99
N ILE A 35 -9.45 25.06 -18.25
CA ILE A 35 -9.91 23.75 -18.73
C ILE A 35 -8.82 23.12 -19.61
N LEU A 36 -8.77 21.78 -19.66
CA LEU A 36 -7.87 21.09 -20.61
C LEU A 36 -8.23 21.47 -22.04
N ALA A 37 -7.25 21.93 -22.82
CA ALA A 37 -7.43 22.29 -24.22
C ALA A 37 -7.69 21.05 -25.10
N GLU A 38 -7.15 19.90 -24.68
CA GLU A 38 -7.32 18.61 -25.33
C GLU A 38 -7.90 17.60 -24.36
N GLN A 39 -8.77 16.73 -24.88
CA GLN A 39 -9.43 15.68 -24.13
C GLN A 39 -9.26 14.36 -24.89
N VAL A 40 -9.03 13.28 -24.15
CA VAL A 40 -8.83 11.94 -24.72
C VAL A 40 -10.17 11.31 -25.09
N ASP A 41 -10.13 10.30 -25.97
CA ASP A 41 -11.31 9.48 -26.22
C ASP A 41 -11.62 8.53 -25.04
N LYS A 42 -12.77 7.85 -25.13
CA LYS A 42 -13.23 6.94 -24.09
C LYS A 42 -12.27 5.74 -23.92
N THR A 43 -11.73 5.18 -24.99
CA THR A 43 -10.88 3.98 -24.98
C THR A 43 -9.55 4.24 -24.27
N ALA A 44 -8.94 5.41 -24.51
CA ALA A 44 -7.77 5.86 -23.79
C ALA A 44 -8.08 6.02 -22.28
N PHE A 45 -9.19 6.65 -21.92
CA PHE A 45 -9.56 6.81 -20.50
C PHE A 45 -9.92 5.46 -19.82
N ASP A 46 -10.64 4.58 -20.51
CA ASP A 46 -10.94 3.21 -20.06
C ASP A 46 -9.67 2.41 -19.79
N THR A 47 -8.61 2.62 -20.60
CA THR A 47 -7.29 2.00 -20.40
C THR A 47 -6.64 2.47 -19.09
N TYR A 48 -6.69 3.76 -18.78
CA TYR A 48 -6.22 4.28 -17.48
C TYR A 48 -7.02 3.71 -16.31
N GLU A 49 -8.35 3.63 -16.44
CA GLU A 49 -9.22 3.01 -15.45
C GLU A 49 -8.92 1.52 -15.24
N GLN A 50 -8.68 0.77 -16.33
CA GLN A 50 -8.31 -0.65 -16.26
C GLN A 50 -6.96 -0.82 -15.56
N ALA A 51 -5.97 0.04 -15.83
CA ALA A 51 -4.70 0.00 -15.11
C ALA A 51 -4.89 0.18 -13.60
N LEU A 52 -5.69 1.15 -13.16
CA LEU A 52 -6.02 1.34 -11.73
C LEU A 52 -6.78 0.14 -11.14
N LYS A 53 -7.70 -0.47 -11.89
CA LYS A 53 -8.43 -1.69 -11.47
C LYS A 53 -7.52 -2.90 -11.33
N VAL A 54 -6.57 -3.12 -12.24
CA VAL A 54 -5.60 -4.22 -12.16
C VAL A 54 -4.68 -4.04 -10.94
N MET A 55 -4.25 -2.81 -10.65
CA MET A 55 -3.49 -2.52 -9.43
C MET A 55 -4.31 -2.78 -8.15
N ALA A 56 -5.62 -2.51 -8.15
CA ALA A 56 -6.52 -2.85 -7.05
C ALA A 56 -6.73 -4.36 -6.92
N GLN A 57 -6.88 -5.10 -8.03
CA GLN A 57 -6.96 -6.56 -8.04
C GLN A 57 -5.70 -7.17 -7.41
N LEU A 58 -4.52 -6.75 -7.87
CA LEU A 58 -3.23 -7.18 -7.34
C LEU A 58 -3.08 -6.86 -5.84
N SER A 59 -3.42 -5.64 -5.44
CA SER A 59 -3.40 -5.20 -4.04
C SER A 59 -4.34 -6.02 -3.13
N ARG A 60 -5.39 -6.64 -3.66
CA ARG A 60 -6.24 -7.60 -2.94
C ARG A 60 -5.74 -9.05 -3.02
N MET A 61 -5.18 -9.46 -4.16
CA MET A 61 -4.68 -10.80 -4.42
C MET A 61 -3.45 -11.17 -3.57
N ILE A 62 -2.59 -10.19 -3.24
CA ILE A 62 -1.40 -10.40 -2.38
C ILE A 62 -1.71 -10.87 -0.95
N TYR A 63 -2.98 -10.83 -0.53
CA TYR A 63 -3.41 -11.41 0.74
C TYR A 63 -3.67 -12.93 0.69
N CYS A 64 -3.76 -13.51 -0.52
CA CYS A 64 -3.95 -14.94 -0.73
C CYS A 64 -2.64 -15.72 -0.51
N ASP A 65 -2.75 -17.00 -0.19
CA ASP A 65 -1.60 -17.91 -0.14
C ASP A 65 -1.04 -18.11 -1.57
N SER A 66 0.28 -18.30 -1.73
CA SER A 66 0.96 -18.23 -3.04
C SER A 66 0.42 -19.19 -4.11
N GLY A 67 -0.10 -20.36 -3.73
CA GLY A 67 -0.77 -21.29 -4.65
C GLY A 67 -2.08 -20.71 -5.18
N ILE A 68 -2.94 -20.21 -4.28
CA ILE A 68 -4.22 -19.57 -4.62
C ILE A 68 -3.99 -18.32 -5.48
N LEU A 69 -2.99 -17.51 -5.14
CA LEU A 69 -2.54 -16.36 -5.91
C LEU A 69 -2.17 -16.74 -7.35
N ARG A 70 -1.39 -17.82 -7.55
CA ARG A 70 -1.05 -18.37 -8.88
C ARG A 70 -2.29 -18.86 -9.64
N GLU A 71 -3.24 -19.53 -8.99
CA GLU A 71 -4.51 -19.93 -9.61
C GLU A 71 -5.34 -18.71 -10.09
N VAL A 72 -5.39 -17.62 -9.30
CA VAL A 72 -6.10 -16.38 -9.69
C VAL A 72 -5.39 -15.70 -10.87
N ILE A 73 -4.06 -15.58 -10.84
CA ILE A 73 -3.26 -14.99 -11.93
C ILE A 73 -3.50 -15.74 -13.25
N MET A 74 -3.50 -17.08 -13.22
CA MET A 74 -3.75 -17.90 -14.41
C MET A 74 -5.21 -17.83 -14.89
N SER A 75 -6.17 -17.48 -14.03
CA SER A 75 -7.59 -17.46 -14.37
C SER A 75 -7.95 -16.38 -15.44
N PRO A 76 -9.02 -16.59 -16.24
CA PRO A 76 -9.54 -15.56 -17.14
C PRO A 76 -10.18 -14.34 -16.44
N ALA A 77 -10.50 -14.43 -15.16
CA ALA A 77 -11.11 -13.32 -14.40
C ALA A 77 -10.11 -12.19 -14.11
N PHE A 78 -8.85 -12.56 -13.81
CA PHE A 78 -7.79 -11.60 -13.52
C PHE A 78 -7.37 -10.79 -14.75
N GLY A 79 -7.15 -9.48 -14.58
CA GLY A 79 -6.80 -8.54 -15.65
C GLY A 79 -8.00 -7.86 -16.30
N THR A 80 -9.21 -8.37 -16.08
CA THR A 80 -10.45 -7.79 -16.61
C THR A 80 -10.84 -6.49 -15.90
N ALA A 81 -11.78 -5.73 -16.48
CA ALA A 81 -12.40 -4.58 -15.82
C ALA A 81 -13.43 -4.97 -14.73
N ASP A 82 -13.75 -6.26 -14.56
CA ASP A 82 -14.71 -6.77 -13.59
C ASP A 82 -14.02 -7.30 -12.32
N ALA A 83 -13.88 -6.41 -11.35
CA ALA A 83 -13.40 -6.73 -10.02
C ALA A 83 -14.31 -7.71 -9.23
N ALA A 84 -15.61 -7.78 -9.52
CA ALA A 84 -16.50 -8.73 -8.87
C ALA A 84 -16.16 -10.18 -9.28
N SER A 85 -15.82 -10.42 -10.55
CA SER A 85 -15.33 -11.73 -11.02
C SER A 85 -14.06 -12.18 -10.29
N VAL A 86 -13.13 -11.26 -10.00
CA VAL A 86 -11.88 -11.55 -9.30
C VAL A 86 -12.12 -11.85 -7.82
N ASN A 87 -12.96 -11.06 -7.13
CA ASN A 87 -13.39 -11.37 -5.76
C ASN A 87 -14.07 -12.75 -5.68
N ALA A 88 -14.96 -13.06 -6.63
CA ALA A 88 -15.67 -14.34 -6.69
C ALA A 88 -14.70 -15.51 -6.91
N LYS A 89 -13.71 -15.35 -7.80
CA LYS A 89 -12.70 -16.38 -8.05
C LYS A 89 -11.77 -16.59 -6.85
N ILE A 90 -11.38 -15.52 -6.14
CA ILE A 90 -10.66 -15.64 -4.86
C ILE A 90 -11.51 -16.43 -3.86
N THR A 91 -12.80 -16.13 -3.73
CA THR A 91 -13.71 -16.79 -2.77
C THR A 91 -13.93 -18.26 -3.11
N GLU A 92 -14.08 -18.60 -4.39
CA GLU A 92 -14.18 -19.98 -4.89
C GLU A 92 -12.94 -20.80 -4.51
N LEU A 93 -11.74 -20.27 -4.77
CA LEU A 93 -10.48 -20.96 -4.51
C LEU A 93 -10.18 -21.04 -3.00
N ASP A 94 -10.46 -19.98 -2.24
CA ASP A 94 -10.36 -19.95 -0.78
C ASP A 94 -11.25 -21.02 -0.13
N ALA A 95 -12.48 -21.19 -0.62
CA ALA A 95 -13.39 -22.24 -0.17
C ALA A 95 -12.88 -23.64 -0.57
N LYS A 96 -12.51 -23.82 -1.84
CA LYS A 96 -11.98 -25.09 -2.40
C LYS A 96 -10.75 -25.60 -1.64
N TYR A 97 -9.84 -24.70 -1.26
CA TYR A 97 -8.57 -25.05 -0.63
C TYR A 97 -8.51 -24.78 0.88
N ASN A 98 -9.65 -24.51 1.54
CA ASN A 98 -9.74 -24.21 2.98
C ASN A 98 -9.09 -25.31 3.86
N GLY A 99 -9.25 -26.60 3.52
CA GLY A 99 -8.59 -27.70 4.23
C GLY A 99 -7.06 -27.68 4.11
N LEU A 100 -6.53 -27.17 2.99
CA LEU A 100 -5.09 -27.06 2.74
C LEU A 100 -4.45 -25.91 3.55
N ARG A 101 -5.24 -24.91 4.00
CA ARG A 101 -4.76 -23.79 4.84
C ARG A 101 -4.37 -24.17 6.26
N ARG A 102 -4.81 -25.34 6.74
CA ARG A 102 -4.55 -25.86 8.09
C ARG A 102 -3.60 -27.05 8.12
N THR A 103 -3.22 -27.55 6.94
CA THR A 103 -2.41 -28.77 6.80
C THR A 103 -1.01 -28.39 6.35
N PRO A 104 0.05 -28.66 7.12
CA PRO A 104 1.43 -28.47 6.68
C PRO A 104 1.71 -29.28 5.40
N SER A 105 2.55 -28.74 4.52
CA SER A 105 2.91 -29.42 3.27
C SER A 105 3.75 -30.69 3.50
N ALA A 106 3.78 -31.57 2.49
CA ALA A 106 4.43 -32.88 2.60
C ALA A 106 5.94 -32.85 2.33
N TYR A 107 6.52 -31.69 2.02
CA TYR A 107 7.88 -31.58 1.46
C TYR A 107 8.99 -32.18 2.34
N PRO A 108 9.99 -32.85 1.73
CA PRO A 108 11.17 -33.35 2.45
C PRO A 108 12.02 -32.26 3.11
N GLY A 109 12.98 -32.66 3.95
CA GLY A 109 14.02 -31.79 4.51
C GLY A 109 13.60 -30.97 5.72
N SER A 110 12.40 -30.37 5.72
CA SER A 110 11.88 -29.60 6.85
C SER A 110 11.15 -30.50 7.86
N LYS A 111 11.60 -30.48 9.13
CA LYS A 111 10.79 -30.91 10.29
C LYS A 111 10.04 -29.70 10.88
N ASP A 112 10.76 -28.62 11.15
CA ASP A 112 10.21 -27.34 11.53
C ASP A 112 10.02 -26.43 10.31
N GLY A 113 8.90 -25.70 10.28
CA GLY A 113 8.70 -24.60 9.34
C GLY A 113 8.17 -24.93 7.94
N ARG A 114 7.42 -26.01 7.74
CA ARG A 114 6.77 -26.24 6.43
C ARG A 114 5.66 -25.20 6.14
N PRO A 115 5.53 -24.67 4.91
CA PRO A 115 4.38 -23.85 4.54
C PRO A 115 3.11 -24.70 4.51
N MET A 116 1.95 -24.08 4.69
CA MET A 116 0.66 -24.76 4.54
C MET A 116 0.43 -25.16 3.08
N GLN A 117 -0.29 -26.26 2.84
CA GLN A 117 -0.50 -26.80 1.49
C GLN A 117 -1.15 -25.79 0.52
N SER A 118 -1.91 -24.81 1.01
CA SER A 118 -2.48 -23.73 0.20
C SER A 118 -1.44 -22.77 -0.43
N TYR A 119 -0.21 -22.69 0.12
CA TYR A 119 0.89 -21.93 -0.47
C TYR A 119 1.51 -22.65 -1.68
N VAL A 120 1.37 -23.97 -1.77
CA VAL A 120 2.06 -24.81 -2.77
C VAL A 120 1.12 -25.93 -3.25
N ILE A 121 -0.05 -25.53 -3.76
CA ILE A 121 -1.14 -26.43 -4.19
C ILE A 121 -0.67 -27.39 -5.29
N THR A 122 0.07 -26.86 -6.26
CA THR A 122 0.68 -27.61 -7.35
C THR A 122 2.19 -27.41 -7.26
N PRO A 123 2.99 -28.46 -6.96
CA PRO A 123 4.45 -28.39 -7.02
C PRO A 123 4.95 -28.05 -8.43
N SER A 124 5.82 -27.05 -8.55
CA SER A 124 6.58 -26.78 -9.78
C SER A 124 8.03 -27.25 -9.66
N GLN A 125 8.59 -27.77 -10.76
CA GLN A 125 10.02 -27.99 -10.90
C GLN A 125 10.77 -26.72 -11.41
N GLY A 126 10.01 -25.76 -11.96
CA GLY A 126 10.49 -24.58 -12.68
C GLY A 126 10.58 -24.81 -14.19
N ALA A 127 9.68 -25.61 -14.78
CA ALA A 127 9.70 -25.95 -16.21
C ALA A 127 8.77 -25.06 -17.06
N GLY A 128 7.69 -24.53 -16.47
CA GLY A 128 6.86 -23.52 -17.12
C GLY A 128 7.50 -22.11 -17.10
N PRO A 129 6.98 -21.15 -17.88
CA PRO A 129 7.34 -19.73 -17.74
C PRO A 129 7.18 -19.20 -16.31
N LEU A 130 8.15 -18.39 -15.86
CA LEU A 130 8.09 -17.66 -14.59
C LEU A 130 7.10 -16.50 -14.70
N LEU A 131 6.04 -16.54 -13.92
CA LEU A 131 5.02 -15.48 -13.87
C LEU A 131 5.46 -14.33 -12.96
N GLY A 132 6.02 -14.68 -11.80
CA GLY A 132 6.37 -13.75 -10.74
C GLY A 132 6.97 -14.47 -9.53
N GLN A 133 7.22 -13.73 -8.44
CA GLN A 133 7.78 -14.25 -7.20
C GLN A 133 7.06 -13.62 -6.00
N TYR A 134 6.55 -14.45 -5.09
CA TYR A 134 5.93 -14.04 -3.83
C TYR A 134 6.93 -14.22 -2.69
N VAL A 135 7.08 -13.22 -1.83
CA VAL A 135 8.02 -13.22 -0.68
C VAL A 135 7.27 -12.83 0.59
N SER A 136 7.59 -13.48 1.71
CA SER A 136 7.02 -13.15 3.03
C SER A 136 8.08 -13.32 4.12
N SER A 137 8.52 -12.21 4.71
CA SER A 137 9.50 -12.21 5.81
C SER A 137 8.87 -12.66 7.13
N PRO A 138 9.68 -13.08 8.12
CA PRO A 138 9.23 -13.29 9.50
C PRO A 138 8.74 -12.01 10.20
N SER A 139 9.14 -10.83 9.71
CA SER A 139 8.68 -9.50 10.16
C SER A 139 7.38 -9.03 9.51
N ASP A 140 6.55 -9.98 9.05
CA ASP A 140 5.22 -9.77 8.43
C ASP A 140 5.21 -8.90 7.15
N LEU A 141 6.36 -8.53 6.58
CA LEU A 141 6.42 -7.92 5.25
C LEU A 141 6.21 -8.99 4.17
N THR A 142 5.05 -8.95 3.53
CA THR A 142 4.77 -9.72 2.32
C THR A 142 4.76 -8.81 1.10
N TYR A 143 5.40 -9.25 0.02
CA TYR A 143 5.32 -8.61 -1.30
C TYR A 143 5.35 -9.63 -2.44
N MET A 144 4.97 -9.20 -3.65
CA MET A 144 5.07 -9.99 -4.87
C MET A 144 5.63 -9.15 -6.01
N PHE A 145 6.59 -9.72 -6.73
CA PHE A 145 6.96 -9.33 -8.08
C PHE A 145 6.09 -10.07 -9.11
N LEU A 146 5.52 -9.37 -10.09
CA LEU A 146 4.76 -9.96 -11.20
C LEU A 146 5.23 -9.37 -12.54
N SER A 147 5.59 -10.26 -13.47
CA SER A 147 6.15 -9.86 -14.77
C SER A 147 5.15 -9.15 -15.68
N GLY A 148 5.61 -8.11 -16.37
CA GLY A 148 4.86 -7.42 -17.41
C GLY A 148 4.44 -8.34 -18.54
N ALA A 149 5.24 -9.36 -18.87
CA ALA A 149 4.88 -10.41 -19.83
C ALA A 149 3.60 -11.18 -19.44
N THR A 150 3.45 -11.53 -18.16
CA THR A 150 2.21 -12.18 -17.66
C THR A 150 1.01 -11.25 -17.80
N LEU A 151 1.19 -9.96 -17.52
CA LEU A 151 0.13 -8.96 -17.57
C LEU A 151 -0.25 -8.55 -18.99
N GLN A 152 0.70 -8.43 -19.91
CA GLN A 152 0.47 -8.07 -21.32
C GLN A 152 -0.51 -9.04 -22.00
N SER A 153 -0.44 -10.33 -21.66
CA SER A 153 -1.37 -11.35 -22.16
C SER A 153 -2.84 -11.12 -21.82
N LYS A 154 -3.12 -10.22 -20.85
CA LYS A 154 -4.45 -9.87 -20.33
C LYS A 154 -4.80 -8.39 -20.51
N PHE A 155 -3.80 -7.51 -20.61
CA PHE A 155 -3.98 -6.06 -20.70
C PHE A 155 -2.80 -5.40 -21.44
N SER A 156 -3.05 -4.91 -22.65
CA SER A 156 -2.05 -4.48 -23.65
C SER A 156 -1.22 -3.23 -23.30
N PHE A 157 -1.58 -2.50 -22.24
CA PHE A 157 -0.78 -1.37 -21.74
C PHE A 157 0.58 -1.80 -21.16
N PHE A 158 0.65 -3.01 -20.60
CA PHE A 158 1.90 -3.58 -20.09
C PHE A 158 2.78 -4.12 -21.23
N GLN A 159 4.08 -4.02 -21.02
CA GLN A 159 5.15 -4.52 -21.90
C GLN A 159 5.87 -5.70 -21.22
N PRO A 160 6.53 -6.60 -21.98
CA PRO A 160 7.22 -7.75 -21.39
C PRO A 160 8.27 -7.37 -20.35
N SER A 161 8.93 -6.22 -20.54
CA SER A 161 9.98 -5.65 -19.69
C SER A 161 9.46 -4.76 -18.55
N ASP A 162 8.15 -4.73 -18.29
CA ASP A 162 7.62 -4.12 -17.08
C ASP A 162 7.71 -5.07 -15.88
N LEU A 163 7.69 -4.52 -14.67
CA LEU A 163 7.52 -5.29 -13.44
C LEU A 163 6.52 -4.59 -12.52
N VAL A 164 5.60 -5.34 -11.94
CA VAL A 164 4.73 -4.85 -10.87
C VAL A 164 5.19 -5.43 -9.53
N LEU A 165 5.57 -4.56 -8.61
CA LEU A 165 5.84 -4.88 -7.21
C LEU A 165 4.63 -4.53 -6.35
N VAL A 166 4.02 -5.54 -5.74
CA VAL A 166 2.81 -5.45 -4.93
C VAL A 166 3.17 -5.66 -3.47
N PHE A 167 2.96 -4.65 -2.63
CA PHE A 167 3.12 -4.76 -1.18
C PHE A 167 1.79 -5.05 -0.48
N LYS A 168 1.81 -6.00 0.46
CA LYS A 168 0.65 -6.36 1.27
C LYS A 168 0.43 -5.37 2.42
N GLY A 169 -0.83 -5.11 2.77
CA GLY A 169 -1.19 -4.39 3.99
C GLY A 169 -1.28 -5.29 5.23
N SER A 170 -1.43 -4.67 6.40
CA SER A 170 -1.58 -5.37 7.68
C SER A 170 -2.68 -6.44 7.62
N SER A 171 -2.37 -7.66 8.07
CA SER A 171 -3.34 -8.77 8.09
C SER A 171 -4.23 -8.77 9.34
N THR A 172 -3.95 -7.90 10.32
CA THR A 172 -4.71 -7.71 11.56
C THR A 172 -4.78 -6.22 11.92
N VAL A 173 -5.77 -5.83 12.73
CA VAL A 173 -5.88 -4.48 13.29
C VAL A 173 -4.80 -4.20 14.36
N LYS A 174 -4.31 -5.22 15.07
CA LYS A 174 -3.27 -5.08 16.11
C LYS A 174 -1.93 -4.67 15.49
N ASN A 175 -1.50 -5.35 14.41
CA ASN A 175 -0.31 -4.94 13.64
C ASN A 175 -0.51 -3.52 13.12
N PHE A 176 -1.64 -3.27 12.43
CA PHE A 176 -1.93 -1.95 11.86
C PHE A 176 -1.81 -0.78 12.86
N GLN A 177 -2.32 -0.95 14.09
CA GLN A 177 -2.15 0.06 15.14
C GLN A 177 -0.69 0.20 15.60
N HIS A 178 -0.01 -0.92 15.87
CA HIS A 178 1.42 -0.91 16.25
C HIS A 178 2.30 -0.20 15.19
N ASP A 179 2.09 -0.54 13.93
CA ASP A 179 2.89 -0.08 12.80
C ASP A 179 2.66 1.42 12.49
N LEU A 180 1.50 1.98 12.85
CA LEU A 180 1.20 3.40 12.70
C LEU A 180 1.80 4.30 13.79
N TYR A 181 2.08 3.77 14.99
CA TYR A 181 2.48 4.57 16.15
C TYR A 181 3.97 4.46 16.52
N SER A 182 4.74 3.58 15.87
CA SER A 182 6.20 3.47 16.08
C SER A 182 7.01 4.49 15.27
N GLN A 183 8.05 5.07 15.88
CA GLN A 183 8.89 6.14 15.31
C GLN A 183 10.38 5.93 15.63
N PHE A 184 11.27 6.16 14.67
CA PHE A 184 12.74 6.17 14.80
C PHE A 184 13.34 7.23 13.85
N THR A 185 14.67 7.33 13.82
CA THR A 185 15.44 8.42 13.21
C THR A 185 15.92 8.14 11.77
N PRO A 186 16.30 9.18 11.00
CA PRO A 186 16.82 9.04 9.62
C PRO A 186 18.05 8.12 9.46
N SER A 187 18.78 7.83 10.54
CA SER A 187 20.00 7.02 10.60
C SER A 187 19.91 5.63 9.98
N ASP A 188 18.72 5.03 9.93
CA ASP A 188 18.54 3.68 9.39
C ASP A 188 18.39 3.65 7.86
N LEU A 189 17.89 4.73 7.24
CA LEU A 189 17.80 4.84 5.78
C LEU A 189 19.19 4.89 5.13
N SER A 190 20.15 5.55 5.76
CA SER A 190 21.56 5.62 5.31
C SER A 190 22.28 4.27 5.20
N LYS A 191 21.64 3.15 5.57
CA LYS A 191 22.13 1.78 5.32
C LYS A 191 21.78 1.26 3.91
N ILE A 192 20.71 1.76 3.30
CA ILE A 192 20.31 1.47 1.90
C ILE A 192 20.86 2.53 0.95
N MET A 193 20.87 3.78 1.39
CA MET A 193 21.15 4.94 0.54
C MET A 193 22.65 5.06 0.19
N PRO A 194 23.02 5.13 -1.10
CA PRO A 194 24.38 5.49 -1.51
C PRO A 194 24.80 6.87 -0.96
N PRO A 195 26.10 7.05 -0.62
CA PRO A 195 26.62 8.34 -0.19
C PRO A 195 26.32 9.46 -1.21
N GLY A 196 25.84 10.61 -0.73
CA GLY A 196 25.55 11.78 -1.56
C GLY A 196 24.12 11.88 -2.12
N THR A 197 23.24 10.92 -1.84
CA THR A 197 21.81 11.04 -2.14
C THR A 197 21.12 12.15 -1.32
N ALA A 198 19.98 12.66 -1.80
CA ALA A 198 19.30 13.82 -1.21
C ALA A 198 18.58 13.49 0.11
N MET A 199 18.34 12.20 0.40
CA MET A 199 18.00 11.71 1.75
C MET A 199 19.19 11.80 2.72
N SER A 200 19.55 13.03 3.09
CA SER A 200 20.55 13.32 4.11
C SER A 200 19.98 13.17 5.53
N THR A 201 20.82 12.70 6.46
CA THR A 201 20.51 12.57 7.90
C THR A 201 20.91 13.80 8.72
N GLY A 202 21.40 14.87 8.07
CA GLY A 202 21.90 16.09 8.73
C GLY A 202 20.84 17.15 9.03
N ALA A 203 20.98 17.83 10.17
CA ALA A 203 20.12 18.94 10.56
C ALA A 203 20.17 20.08 9.54
N GLY A 204 19.05 20.32 8.84
CA GLY A 204 18.92 21.34 7.79
C GLY A 204 18.14 20.88 6.56
N LYS A 205 18.03 19.57 6.32
CA LYS A 205 17.19 18.97 5.26
C LYS A 205 16.48 17.71 5.78
N ASN A 206 15.43 17.92 6.56
CA ASN A 206 14.77 16.87 7.33
C ASN A 206 13.93 15.91 6.44
N ASN A 207 14.59 14.97 5.76
CA ASN A 207 13.94 13.89 5.02
C ASN A 207 13.56 12.72 5.95
N ILE A 208 12.61 12.98 6.84
CA ILE A 208 12.10 12.02 7.84
C ILE A 208 10.89 11.24 7.29
N VAL A 209 10.82 9.95 7.61
CA VAL A 209 9.66 9.06 7.40
C VAL A 209 9.45 8.20 8.67
N PRO A 210 8.25 7.68 8.97
CA PRO A 210 8.06 6.77 10.11
C PRO A 210 8.77 5.43 9.85
N SER A 211 9.31 4.86 10.91
CA SER A 211 10.38 3.85 10.84
C SER A 211 9.89 2.40 10.82
N SER A 212 8.69 2.16 11.33
CA SER A 212 7.92 0.93 11.14
C SER A 212 7.84 0.52 9.67
N PHE A 213 7.82 1.48 8.76
CA PHE A 213 7.84 1.24 7.31
C PHE A 213 9.25 0.94 6.76
N VAL A 214 10.31 1.46 7.40
CA VAL A 214 11.70 1.33 6.94
C VAL A 214 12.30 -0.01 7.33
N LYS A 215 12.15 -0.43 8.60
CA LYS A 215 12.81 -1.63 9.14
C LYS A 215 12.47 -2.93 8.37
N PRO A 216 11.21 -3.22 8.02
CA PRO A 216 10.89 -4.44 7.26
C PRO A 216 11.40 -4.40 5.81
N ILE A 217 11.51 -3.21 5.19
CA ILE A 217 12.14 -3.04 3.88
C ILE A 217 13.65 -3.28 3.97
N LEU A 218 14.33 -2.79 5.01
CA LEU A 218 15.75 -3.07 5.30
C LEU A 218 16.01 -4.59 5.40
N GLU A 219 15.23 -5.28 6.22
CA GLU A 219 15.38 -6.74 6.44
C GLU A 219 15.12 -7.57 5.19
N SER A 220 14.30 -7.07 4.26
CA SER A 220 14.02 -7.72 2.97
C SER A 220 14.83 -7.14 1.81
N TRP A 221 15.77 -6.21 2.06
CA TRP A 221 16.37 -5.40 1.02
C TRP A 221 17.16 -6.22 0.01
N GLU A 222 17.96 -7.19 0.46
CA GLU A 222 18.73 -8.06 -0.43
C GLU A 222 17.83 -8.90 -1.36
N LEU A 223 16.67 -9.37 -0.87
CA LEU A 223 15.69 -10.10 -1.68
C LEU A 223 14.94 -9.17 -2.65
N LEU A 224 14.62 -7.94 -2.24
CA LEU A 224 14.07 -6.91 -3.12
C LEU A 224 15.05 -6.56 -4.26
N LYS A 225 16.35 -6.40 -3.96
CA LYS A 225 17.40 -6.21 -4.97
C LYS A 225 17.53 -7.42 -5.89
N GLN A 226 17.55 -8.64 -5.35
CA GLN A 226 17.65 -9.88 -6.15
C GLN A 226 16.49 -9.99 -7.15
N GLY A 227 15.25 -9.76 -6.71
CA GLY A 227 14.09 -9.76 -7.61
C GLY A 227 14.15 -8.66 -8.68
N LEU A 228 14.52 -7.43 -8.31
CA LEU A 228 14.73 -6.35 -9.29
C LEU A 228 15.78 -6.69 -10.35
N THR A 229 16.91 -7.30 -9.94
CA THR A 229 17.97 -7.75 -10.86
C THR A 229 17.53 -8.95 -11.71
N GLN A 230 16.76 -9.89 -11.15
CA GLN A 230 16.23 -11.08 -11.84
C GLN A 230 15.23 -10.71 -12.95
N PHE A 231 14.35 -9.75 -12.70
CA PHE A 231 13.36 -9.29 -13.68
C PHE A 231 13.87 -8.14 -14.57
N ASN A 232 14.92 -7.43 -14.16
CA ASN A 232 15.60 -6.34 -14.88
C ASN A 232 14.68 -5.36 -15.65
N PRO A 233 13.70 -4.71 -14.99
CA PRO A 233 12.63 -4.01 -15.68
C PRO A 233 13.00 -2.63 -16.24
N THR A 234 12.30 -2.23 -17.30
CA THR A 234 12.38 -0.88 -17.89
C THR A 234 11.42 0.11 -17.23
N ARG A 235 10.22 -0.36 -16.82
CA ARG A 235 9.24 0.39 -16.03
C ARG A 235 8.90 -0.40 -14.78
N LEU A 236 9.00 0.23 -13.62
CA LEU A 236 8.67 -0.36 -12.33
C LEU A 236 7.33 0.20 -11.83
N PHE A 237 6.29 -0.61 -11.83
CA PHE A 237 5.04 -0.27 -11.15
C PHE A 237 5.14 -0.74 -9.69
N VAL A 238 4.74 0.12 -8.75
CA VAL A 238 4.70 -0.21 -7.33
C VAL A 238 3.29 0.04 -6.82
N THR A 239 2.73 -0.92 -6.09
CA THR A 239 1.34 -0.81 -5.63
C THR A 239 1.12 -1.49 -4.29
N GLY A 240 0.02 -1.14 -3.62
CA GLY A 240 -0.39 -1.75 -2.37
C GLY A 240 -1.61 -1.08 -1.74
N HIS A 241 -2.25 -1.84 -0.86
CA HIS A 241 -3.41 -1.41 -0.09
C HIS A 241 -3.04 -1.16 1.39
N SER A 242 -3.62 -0.13 2.01
CA SER A 242 -3.42 0.21 3.43
C SER A 242 -1.92 0.37 3.76
N LEU A 243 -1.40 -0.30 4.79
CA LEU A 243 0.03 -0.38 5.12
C LEU A 243 0.91 -0.74 3.90
N GLY A 244 0.41 -1.57 2.97
CA GLY A 244 1.09 -1.92 1.72
C GLY A 244 1.26 -0.73 0.78
N GLY A 245 0.28 0.18 0.74
CA GLY A 245 0.40 1.43 -0.02
C GLY A 245 1.44 2.40 0.58
N ALA A 246 1.70 2.31 1.88
CA ALA A 246 2.81 3.00 2.52
C ALA A 246 4.17 2.37 2.17
N TYR A 247 4.32 1.04 2.27
CA TYR A 247 5.53 0.36 1.80
C TYR A 247 5.81 0.66 0.32
N ALA A 248 4.79 0.63 -0.55
CA ALA A 248 4.89 1.01 -1.95
C ALA A 248 5.41 2.44 -2.16
N SER A 249 4.93 3.39 -1.35
CA SER A 249 5.33 4.79 -1.43
C SER A 249 6.74 5.04 -0.89
N LEU A 250 7.13 4.38 0.20
CA LEU A 250 8.49 4.45 0.74
C LEU A 250 9.51 3.78 -0.20
N PHE A 251 9.19 2.60 -0.72
CA PHE A 251 10.01 1.90 -1.69
C PHE A 251 10.18 2.72 -2.98
N THR A 252 9.10 3.36 -3.48
CA THR A 252 9.16 4.30 -4.60
C THR A 252 10.14 5.45 -4.31
N PHE A 253 10.15 6.01 -3.10
CA PHE A 253 11.04 7.11 -2.74
C PHE A 253 12.51 6.67 -2.72
N ILE A 254 12.81 5.52 -2.10
CA ILE A 254 14.14 4.91 -2.12
C ILE A 254 14.60 4.66 -3.57
N MET A 255 13.76 4.03 -4.39
CA MET A 255 14.08 3.72 -5.78
C MET A 255 14.27 4.98 -6.64
N ALA A 256 13.49 6.04 -6.42
CA ALA A 256 13.65 7.29 -7.16
C ALA A 256 15.05 7.90 -6.99
N GLU A 257 15.57 7.89 -5.75
CA GLU A 257 16.91 8.35 -5.38
C GLU A 257 18.02 7.41 -5.89
N ILE A 258 17.92 6.08 -5.70
CA ILE A 258 19.06 5.16 -5.92
C ILE A 258 19.14 4.54 -7.32
N ARG A 259 18.03 4.44 -8.08
CA ARG A 259 17.97 3.64 -9.32
C ARG A 259 19.07 4.00 -10.33
N ALA A 260 19.47 5.26 -10.42
CA ALA A 260 20.47 5.70 -11.40
C ALA A 260 21.85 5.09 -11.15
N ALA A 261 22.16 4.72 -9.90
CA ALA A 261 23.39 4.05 -9.50
C ALA A 261 23.22 2.52 -9.37
N SER A 262 22.07 2.05 -8.87
CA SER A 262 21.86 0.63 -8.52
C SER A 262 21.03 -0.18 -9.51
N PHE A 263 20.17 0.48 -10.31
CA PHE A 263 19.20 -0.16 -11.21
C PHE A 263 19.01 0.66 -12.51
N PRO A 264 20.08 0.89 -13.30
CA PRO A 264 20.07 1.84 -14.42
C PRO A 264 19.13 1.45 -15.57
N SER A 265 18.62 0.22 -15.60
CA SER A 265 17.54 -0.23 -16.50
C SER A 265 16.19 0.42 -16.19
N ILE A 266 15.92 0.83 -14.94
CA ILE A 266 14.64 1.37 -14.50
C ILE A 266 14.52 2.85 -14.90
N GLN A 267 13.94 3.08 -16.07
CA GLN A 267 13.77 4.41 -16.65
C GLN A 267 12.70 5.24 -15.92
N SER A 268 11.62 4.59 -15.46
CA SER A 268 10.50 5.24 -14.78
C SER A 268 9.85 4.34 -13.72
N ILE A 269 9.22 4.97 -12.72
CA ILE A 269 8.58 4.32 -11.59
C ILE A 269 7.13 4.83 -11.45
N HIS A 270 6.16 3.94 -11.32
CA HIS A 270 4.73 4.28 -11.27
C HIS A 270 4.11 3.78 -9.97
N ASN A 271 3.80 4.67 -9.03
CA ASN A 271 3.25 4.31 -7.73
C ASN A 271 1.73 4.48 -7.69
N ILE A 272 0.98 3.39 -7.50
CA ILE A 272 -0.50 3.40 -7.44
C ILE A 272 -0.92 2.79 -6.11
N THR A 273 -1.58 3.57 -5.24
CA THR A 273 -1.86 3.14 -3.86
C THR A 273 -3.34 3.25 -3.50
N PHE A 274 -3.80 2.36 -2.62
CA PHE A 274 -5.20 2.26 -2.20
C PHE A 274 -5.31 2.43 -0.69
N GLY A 275 -5.82 3.58 -0.23
CA GLY A 275 -6.00 3.84 1.20
C GLY A 275 -4.70 3.98 1.99
N ALA A 276 -3.57 4.29 1.35
CA ALA A 276 -2.29 4.41 2.04
C ALA A 276 -2.32 5.46 3.17
N PRO A 277 -1.68 5.21 4.33
CA PRO A 277 -1.47 6.20 5.38
C PRO A 277 -0.44 7.28 5.00
N THR A 278 -0.32 8.33 5.80
CA THR A 278 0.69 9.40 5.65
C THR A 278 2.07 8.92 6.12
N ILE A 279 3.13 9.13 5.32
CA ILE A 279 4.46 8.59 5.65
C ILE A 279 5.65 9.52 5.37
N LEU A 280 5.45 10.74 4.88
CA LEU A 280 6.56 11.65 4.59
C LEU A 280 6.46 12.89 5.49
N SER A 281 7.56 13.28 6.11
CA SER A 281 7.70 14.68 6.56
C SER A 281 7.65 15.64 5.37
N ASP A 282 7.40 16.93 5.60
CA ASP A 282 7.31 17.89 4.49
C ASP A 282 8.65 18.07 3.72
N GLY A 283 9.80 17.82 4.36
CA GLY A 283 11.09 17.72 3.68
C GLY A 283 11.13 16.53 2.70
N ALA A 284 10.90 15.32 3.22
CA ALA A 284 10.85 14.09 2.42
C ALA A 284 9.82 14.18 1.27
N ARG A 285 8.66 14.77 1.55
CA ARG A 285 7.60 15.06 0.57
C ARG A 285 8.07 16.00 -0.53
N ASN A 286 8.81 17.06 -0.20
CA ASN A 286 9.32 17.98 -1.21
C ASN A 286 10.39 17.33 -2.10
N THR A 287 11.25 16.46 -1.55
CA THR A 287 12.17 15.65 -2.38
C THR A 287 11.41 14.64 -3.26
N PHE A 288 10.40 13.95 -2.72
CA PHE A 288 9.53 13.06 -3.53
C PHE A 288 8.84 13.83 -4.68
N ASN A 289 8.34 15.04 -4.40
CA ASN A 289 7.71 15.88 -5.41
C ASN A 289 8.72 16.32 -6.48
N GLY A 290 9.99 16.52 -6.15
CA GLY A 290 11.07 16.71 -7.15
C GLY A 290 11.22 15.55 -8.14
N HIS A 291 10.94 14.31 -7.70
CA HIS A 291 10.95 13.12 -8.56
C HIS A 291 9.67 12.94 -9.40
N LEU A 292 8.56 13.54 -8.96
CA LEU A 292 7.37 13.75 -9.79
C LEU A 292 7.63 14.86 -10.84
N ASP A 293 8.28 15.94 -10.44
CA ASP A 293 8.62 17.09 -11.29
C ASP A 293 9.62 16.74 -12.40
N SER A 294 10.51 15.77 -12.20
CA SER A 294 11.40 15.27 -13.25
C SER A 294 10.70 14.31 -14.25
N GLY A 295 9.47 13.89 -13.98
CA GLY A 295 8.75 12.89 -14.76
C GLY A 295 9.37 11.48 -14.68
N ILE A 296 10.23 11.24 -13.69
CA ILE A 296 10.81 9.93 -13.37
C ILE A 296 9.80 9.06 -12.63
N VAL A 297 9.08 9.68 -11.67
CA VAL A 297 8.04 9.03 -10.88
C VAL A 297 6.66 9.53 -11.34
N THR A 298 5.67 8.64 -11.36
CA THR A 298 4.25 9.02 -11.36
C THR A 298 3.55 8.49 -10.11
N LEU A 299 2.49 9.17 -9.67
CA LEU A 299 1.77 8.85 -8.45
C LEU A 299 0.25 8.98 -8.59
N ASP A 300 -0.47 7.91 -8.24
CA ASP A 300 -1.92 7.87 -8.09
C ASP A 300 -2.26 7.36 -6.67
N ARG A 301 -2.84 8.23 -5.83
CA ARG A 301 -3.29 7.91 -4.46
C ARG A 301 -4.80 7.78 -4.43
N VAL A 302 -5.28 6.55 -4.61
CA VAL A 302 -6.71 6.22 -4.61
C VAL A 302 -7.22 6.14 -3.16
N THR A 303 -8.30 6.85 -2.88
CA THR A 303 -8.93 6.92 -1.54
C THR A 303 -10.44 6.72 -1.66
N SER A 304 -11.04 6.09 -0.65
CA SER A 304 -12.44 5.67 -0.69
C SER A 304 -13.33 6.57 0.17
N THR A 305 -14.56 6.80 -0.27
CA THR A 305 -15.61 7.53 0.45
C THR A 305 -16.94 6.80 0.34
N GLY A 306 -17.73 6.77 1.41
CA GLY A 306 -19.03 6.12 1.41
C GLY A 306 -20.05 6.98 0.69
N ILE A 307 -20.54 6.52 -0.47
CA ILE A 307 -21.42 7.29 -1.36
C ILE A 307 -22.69 7.77 -0.62
N PHE A 308 -23.24 6.95 0.28
CA PHE A 308 -24.48 7.26 1.01
C PHE A 308 -24.22 7.59 2.49
N SER A 309 -23.14 7.06 3.11
CA SER A 309 -22.79 7.35 4.51
C SER A 309 -22.02 8.67 4.71
N LYS A 310 -21.43 9.23 3.64
CA LYS A 310 -20.45 10.34 3.68
C LYS A 310 -19.19 10.09 4.52
N LEU A 311 -18.99 8.88 5.04
CA LEU A 311 -17.80 8.52 5.79
C LEU A 311 -16.59 8.42 4.84
N ALA A 312 -15.60 9.28 5.06
CA ALA A 312 -14.32 9.18 4.37
C ALA A 312 -13.46 8.09 5.01
N ASP A 313 -12.63 7.42 4.19
CA ASP A 313 -11.54 6.60 4.70
C ASP A 313 -10.60 7.47 5.57
N ILE A 314 -10.44 7.08 6.84
CA ILE A 314 -9.62 7.78 7.83
C ILE A 314 -8.14 7.36 7.76
N ILE A 315 -7.81 6.22 7.15
CA ILE A 315 -6.42 5.73 7.10
C ILE A 315 -5.49 6.70 6.35
N PRO A 316 -5.87 7.31 5.21
CA PRO A 316 -5.10 8.37 4.56
C PRO A 316 -4.93 9.68 5.35
N SER A 317 -5.42 9.76 6.59
CA SER A 317 -5.27 10.91 7.49
C SER A 317 -4.40 10.62 8.72
N ILE A 318 -3.83 9.42 8.85
CA ILE A 318 -2.99 9.00 9.98
C ILE A 318 -1.69 8.33 9.49
N PRO A 319 -0.58 8.36 10.27
CA PRO A 319 -0.36 9.16 11.48
C PRO A 319 -0.42 10.67 11.23
N ALA A 320 -0.96 11.40 12.22
CA ALA A 320 -0.96 12.86 12.23
C ALA A 320 0.49 13.40 12.34
N GLY A 321 0.75 14.59 11.79
CA GLY A 321 2.09 15.17 11.70
C GLY A 321 2.93 14.68 10.51
N PHE A 322 2.47 13.64 9.80
CA PHE A 322 3.03 13.23 8.51
C PHE A 322 2.13 13.66 7.35
N SER A 323 2.77 13.85 6.19
CA SER A 323 2.17 14.28 4.93
C SER A 323 2.18 13.15 3.88
N HIS A 324 1.40 13.36 2.82
CA HIS A 324 1.36 12.50 1.64
C HIS A 324 2.28 13.00 0.53
N PRO A 325 2.94 12.13 -0.25
CA PRO A 325 3.59 12.54 -1.49
C PRO A 325 2.59 13.13 -2.51
N GLY A 326 3.12 13.95 -3.40
CA GLY A 326 2.41 14.56 -4.51
C GLY A 326 1.62 15.82 -4.17
N PHE A 327 0.86 16.21 -5.19
CA PHE A 327 0.00 17.38 -5.26
C PHE A 327 -1.45 16.95 -5.05
N GLN A 328 -2.19 17.70 -4.25
CA GLN A 328 -3.61 17.49 -3.99
C GLN A 328 -4.27 18.85 -3.75
N PRO A 329 -5.57 19.02 -4.06
CA PRO A 329 -6.28 20.25 -3.71
C PRO A 329 -6.15 20.57 -2.22
N LEU A 330 -6.18 21.87 -1.90
CA LEU A 330 -6.15 22.32 -0.52
C LEU A 330 -7.46 21.95 0.19
N ARG A 331 -7.38 21.63 1.49
CA ARG A 331 -8.57 21.33 2.32
C ARG A 331 -9.58 22.49 2.35
N THR A 332 -9.11 23.71 2.12
CA THR A 332 -9.89 24.95 2.07
C THR A 332 -10.40 25.29 0.67
N GLU A 333 -10.03 24.53 -0.37
CA GLU A 333 -10.49 24.75 -1.74
C GLU A 333 -11.77 23.95 -2.01
N MET A 334 -12.93 24.61 -1.89
CA MET A 334 -14.19 23.99 -2.30
C MET A 334 -14.24 23.88 -3.83
N TYR A 335 -14.60 22.70 -4.32
CA TYR A 335 -14.78 22.38 -5.74
C TYR A 335 -13.55 22.76 -6.63
N PRO A 336 -12.36 22.18 -6.35
CA PRO A 336 -11.12 22.51 -7.05
C PRO A 336 -11.17 22.23 -8.54
N GLU A 337 -11.86 21.15 -8.93
CA GLU A 337 -12.04 20.73 -10.32
C GLU A 337 -12.73 21.81 -11.14
N LEU A 338 -13.53 22.62 -10.46
CA LEU A 338 -14.62 23.37 -11.04
C LEU A 338 -14.25 24.86 -11.22
N LYS A 339 -13.38 25.45 -10.38
CA LYS A 339 -12.77 26.80 -10.63
C LYS A 339 -11.26 26.81 -10.87
N THR A 340 -10.57 25.67 -10.85
CA THR A 340 -9.16 25.61 -11.24
C THR A 340 -8.82 24.47 -12.22
N GLY A 341 -9.82 23.73 -12.71
CA GLY A 341 -9.63 22.58 -13.60
C GLY A 341 -9.09 21.31 -12.92
N ARG A 342 -8.71 21.39 -11.64
CA ARG A 342 -7.98 20.34 -10.91
C ARG A 342 -8.86 19.20 -10.43
N ALA A 343 -9.17 18.29 -11.34
CA ALA A 343 -9.96 17.09 -11.12
C ALA A 343 -9.47 16.24 -9.91
N TYR A 344 -10.39 15.81 -9.03
CA TYR A 344 -10.06 15.19 -7.74
C TYR A 344 -10.90 13.94 -7.40
N THR A 345 -12.21 13.98 -7.63
CA THR A 345 -13.00 12.73 -7.66
C THR A 345 -12.80 12.02 -8.99
N PHE A 346 -12.84 10.68 -9.01
CA PHE A 346 -12.60 9.91 -10.24
C PHE A 346 -13.63 10.22 -11.34
N ASP A 347 -14.90 10.41 -10.99
CA ASP A 347 -15.94 10.81 -11.96
C ASP A 347 -15.69 12.20 -12.55
N THR A 348 -15.09 13.13 -11.79
CA THR A 348 -14.69 14.43 -12.33
C THR A 348 -13.36 14.35 -13.10
N VAL A 349 -12.43 13.47 -12.74
CA VAL A 349 -11.25 13.14 -13.58
C VAL A 349 -11.71 12.58 -14.92
N ARG A 350 -12.70 11.67 -14.93
CA ARG A 350 -13.35 11.25 -16.18
C ARG A 350 -13.92 12.46 -16.92
N LYS A 351 -14.82 13.25 -16.34
CA LYS A 351 -15.42 14.42 -17.01
C LYS A 351 -14.43 15.47 -17.52
N VAL A 352 -13.30 15.69 -16.84
CA VAL A 352 -12.30 16.70 -17.23
C VAL A 352 -11.42 16.20 -18.39
N TYR A 353 -11.04 14.92 -18.42
CA TYR A 353 -10.27 14.34 -19.53
C TYR A 353 -11.15 13.80 -20.67
N GLN A 354 -12.44 13.56 -20.39
CA GLN A 354 -13.49 13.05 -21.28
C GLN A 354 -14.75 13.95 -21.21
N LYS A 355 -14.63 15.18 -21.75
CA LYS A 355 -15.73 16.02 -22.29
C LYS A 355 -16.93 16.40 -21.35
N GLY A 356 -16.69 17.06 -20.20
CA GLY A 356 -17.54 18.17 -19.64
C GLY A 356 -17.79 18.34 -18.10
N GLY A 357 -17.47 19.51 -17.48
CA GLY A 357 -17.80 19.90 -16.06
C GLY A 357 -17.36 21.35 -15.60
N LEU A 358 -17.90 21.95 -14.49
CA LEU A 358 -17.83 23.44 -14.20
C LEU A 358 -18.15 23.99 -12.72
N LEU A 359 -17.46 25.06 -12.21
CA LEU A 359 -17.52 25.97 -10.95
C LEU A 359 -17.84 25.48 -9.46
N GLY A 360 -17.27 25.91 -8.27
CA GLY A 360 -15.93 26.43 -7.81
C GLY A 360 -15.79 27.40 -6.52
N ILE A 361 -14.56 27.58 -5.92
CA ILE A 361 -13.96 28.50 -4.85
C ILE A 361 -13.90 28.05 -3.36
N GLY A 362 -12.68 28.11 -2.78
CA GLY A 362 -12.36 28.57 -1.40
C GLY A 362 -10.93 29.21 -1.34
N VAL A 363 -10.57 30.01 -0.30
CA VAL A 363 -9.31 30.81 -0.26
C VAL A 363 -8.56 30.76 1.08
N GLU A 364 -7.46 29.98 1.15
CA GLU A 364 -6.44 30.05 2.20
C GLU A 364 -5.16 29.37 1.68
N LYS A 365 -4.44 30.06 0.77
CA LYS A 365 -3.93 29.38 -0.45
C LYS A 365 -2.43 29.53 -0.76
N GLY A 366 -1.98 30.75 -1.10
CA GLY A 366 -0.55 31.11 -1.23
C GLY A 366 0.36 30.08 -1.93
N ALA A 367 1.47 29.71 -1.28
CA ALA A 367 2.53 28.88 -1.87
C ALA A 367 2.06 27.46 -2.27
N TYR A 368 1.21 26.83 -1.46
CA TYR A 368 0.65 25.51 -1.76
C TYR A 368 -0.37 25.60 -2.91
N GLU A 369 -1.06 26.75 -3.07
CA GLU A 369 -1.88 27.00 -4.26
C GLU A 369 -1.03 27.11 -5.53
N VAL A 370 0.13 27.78 -5.51
CA VAL A 370 0.99 27.85 -6.71
C VAL A 370 1.46 26.46 -7.13
N ALA A 371 2.00 25.67 -6.19
CA ALA A 371 2.47 24.32 -6.47
C ALA A 371 1.35 23.35 -6.91
N THR A 372 0.11 23.57 -6.45
CA THR A 372 -1.04 22.80 -6.94
C THR A 372 -1.61 23.36 -8.24
N LYS A 373 -1.56 24.67 -8.48
CA LYS A 373 -2.00 25.33 -9.74
C LYS A 373 -1.24 24.88 -10.97
N SER A 374 0.01 24.47 -10.86
CA SER A 374 0.82 23.95 -11.98
C SER A 374 0.70 22.44 -12.19
N HIS A 375 0.00 21.70 -11.31
CA HIS A 375 -0.01 20.24 -11.28
C HIS A 375 -1.42 19.65 -11.26
N MET A 376 -1.60 18.54 -11.96
CA MET A 376 -2.80 17.72 -11.78
C MET A 376 -2.74 16.97 -10.43
N PRO A 377 -3.87 16.85 -9.71
CA PRO A 377 -3.91 16.07 -8.48
C PRO A 377 -3.48 14.61 -8.66
N ASN A 378 -2.61 14.16 -7.76
CA ASN A 378 -2.25 12.75 -7.59
C ASN A 378 -3.29 12.00 -6.76
N LYS A 379 -4.05 12.69 -5.90
CA LYS A 379 -5.10 12.05 -5.09
C LYS A 379 -6.39 11.89 -5.90
N LEU A 380 -6.90 10.67 -5.92
CA LEU A 380 -8.18 10.29 -6.52
C LEU A 380 -9.16 9.88 -5.41
N VAL A 381 -10.38 10.41 -5.46
CA VAL A 381 -11.49 9.95 -4.60
C VAL A 381 -12.46 9.09 -5.40
N ILE A 382 -12.69 7.87 -4.95
CA ILE A 382 -13.72 6.95 -5.47
C ILE A 382 -14.80 6.68 -4.43
N GLY A 383 -15.97 6.25 -4.89
CA GLY A 383 -17.08 5.85 -4.03
C GLY A 383 -17.09 4.34 -3.75
N ALA A 384 -17.19 3.95 -2.49
CA ALA A 384 -17.52 2.57 -2.11
C ALA A 384 -19.00 2.28 -2.42
N LYS A 385 -19.27 1.26 -3.24
CA LYS A 385 -20.60 0.90 -3.72
C LYS A 385 -21.34 -0.03 -2.75
N ASN A 386 -20.65 -0.95 -2.07
CA ASN A 386 -21.30 -1.95 -1.23
C ASN A 386 -21.85 -1.30 0.05
N LYS A 387 -23.18 -1.34 0.22
CA LYS A 387 -23.88 -0.76 1.39
C LYS A 387 -23.34 -1.27 2.74
N LEU A 388 -22.89 -2.52 2.81
CA LEU A 388 -22.33 -3.11 4.04
C LEU A 388 -20.93 -2.55 4.37
N ILE A 389 -20.17 -2.09 3.38
CA ILE A 389 -18.78 -1.63 3.53
C ILE A 389 -18.71 -0.10 3.74
N GLN A 390 -19.81 0.63 3.54
CA GLN A 390 -19.86 2.08 3.75
C GLN A 390 -19.69 2.55 5.21
N ALA A 391 -19.66 1.61 6.17
CA ALA A 391 -19.25 1.85 7.56
C ALA A 391 -17.72 1.78 7.77
N PHE A 392 -16.98 1.11 6.86
CA PHE A 392 -15.52 1.00 6.86
C PHE A 392 -15.01 1.04 5.43
N THR A 393 -15.11 2.21 4.81
CA THR A 393 -14.86 2.46 3.38
C THR A 393 -13.43 2.16 2.93
N HIS A 394 -12.49 2.12 3.88
CA HIS A 394 -11.15 1.60 3.72
C HIS A 394 -11.09 0.14 3.20
N ALA A 395 -12.18 -0.63 3.28
CA ALA A 395 -12.18 -2.02 2.82
C ALA A 395 -12.77 -2.25 1.41
N GLU A 396 -13.01 -1.20 0.62
CA GLU A 396 -13.48 -1.32 -0.77
C GLU A 396 -12.79 -0.31 -1.71
N TYR A 397 -12.16 -0.82 -2.77
CA TYR A 397 -11.60 -0.01 -3.88
C TYR A 397 -11.92 -0.63 -5.23
N TYR A 398 -12.58 0.12 -6.12
CA TYR A 398 -13.02 -0.38 -7.43
C TYR A 398 -13.72 -1.76 -7.34
N ASP A 399 -14.67 -1.89 -6.41
CA ASP A 399 -15.38 -3.14 -6.08
C ASP A 399 -14.51 -4.28 -5.51
N MET A 400 -13.16 -4.19 -5.50
CA MET A 400 -12.30 -5.14 -4.79
C MET A 400 -12.53 -5.03 -3.29
N THR A 401 -12.90 -6.15 -2.65
CA THR A 401 -13.34 -6.19 -1.26
C THR A 401 -12.25 -6.75 -0.34
N TYR A 402 -11.77 -5.93 0.59
CA TYR A 402 -10.66 -6.24 1.48
C TYR A 402 -11.10 -6.78 2.86
N LEU A 403 -12.39 -6.74 3.20
CA LEU A 403 -12.90 -7.36 4.45
C LEU A 403 -12.56 -8.85 4.54
N GLY A 404 -12.65 -9.58 3.43
CA GLY A 404 -12.23 -10.99 3.32
C GLY A 404 -10.73 -11.20 3.10
N ALA A 405 -9.90 -10.15 3.21
CA ALA A 405 -8.46 -10.22 3.07
C ALA A 405 -7.72 -10.32 4.42
N PHE A 406 -8.37 -9.92 5.52
CA PHE A 406 -7.85 -10.09 6.86
C PHE A 406 -7.72 -11.58 7.20
N ARG A 407 -6.58 -11.98 7.75
CA ARG A 407 -6.28 -13.40 8.04
C ARG A 407 -7.18 -13.89 9.18
N LEU A 408 -7.94 -14.95 8.93
CA LEU A 408 -8.67 -15.66 9.99
C LEU A 408 -7.69 -16.38 10.94
N ALA A 409 -8.12 -16.59 12.18
CA ALA A 409 -7.32 -17.29 13.19
C ALA A 409 -6.84 -18.66 12.68
N GLY A 410 -5.52 -18.87 12.70
CA GLY A 410 -4.84 -20.07 12.18
C GLY A 410 -4.13 -19.90 10.83
N MET A 411 -4.42 -18.84 10.06
CA MET A 411 -3.64 -18.53 8.84
C MET A 411 -2.27 -17.96 9.21
N LYS A 412 -1.23 -18.81 9.22
CA LYS A 412 0.14 -18.41 9.57
C LYS A 412 0.79 -17.57 8.46
N ASN A 413 1.74 -16.72 8.84
CA ASN A 413 2.77 -16.25 7.91
C ASN A 413 3.64 -17.46 7.49
N PRO A 414 3.93 -17.66 6.19
CA PRO A 414 4.82 -18.74 5.78
C PRO A 414 6.29 -18.43 6.08
N GLY A 415 6.69 -17.16 6.23
CA GLY A 415 7.97 -16.77 6.84
C GLY A 415 7.93 -17.01 8.35
N LEU A 416 9.02 -17.50 8.92
CA LEU A 416 9.00 -18.16 10.22
C LEU A 416 10.29 -17.98 11.04
N LYS A 417 10.14 -18.23 12.34
CA LYS A 417 11.24 -18.54 13.26
C LYS A 417 11.26 -20.07 13.49
N ALA A 418 12.42 -20.70 13.33
CA ALA A 418 12.58 -22.13 13.53
C ALA A 418 12.90 -22.49 14.99
N SER A 419 12.97 -23.79 15.29
CA SER A 419 13.19 -24.35 16.64
C SER A 419 14.58 -24.05 17.21
N ASP A 420 15.57 -23.83 16.34
CA ASP A 420 16.92 -23.34 16.65
C ASP A 420 16.97 -21.83 16.95
N GLY A 421 15.87 -21.12 16.76
CA GLY A 421 15.74 -19.67 16.93
C GLY A 421 16.12 -18.84 15.69
N ALA A 422 16.57 -19.46 14.60
CA ALA A 422 16.89 -18.77 13.35
C ALA A 422 15.61 -18.31 12.61
N TYR A 423 15.76 -17.27 11.79
CA TYR A 423 14.65 -16.65 11.04
C TYR A 423 14.80 -16.92 9.55
N TYR A 424 13.69 -17.31 8.90
CA TYR A 424 13.65 -17.72 7.50
C TYR A 424 12.55 -17.00 6.72
N THR A 425 12.94 -16.28 5.67
CA THR A 425 12.01 -15.69 4.72
C THR A 425 11.53 -16.73 3.72
N PHE A 426 10.21 -16.81 3.55
CA PHE A 426 9.58 -17.65 2.52
C PHE A 426 9.67 -16.94 1.16
N VAL A 427 10.25 -17.62 0.18
CA VAL A 427 10.31 -17.17 -1.23
C VAL A 427 9.65 -18.23 -2.10
N ALA A 428 8.67 -17.83 -2.90
CA ALA A 428 7.91 -18.71 -3.79
C ALA A 428 7.88 -18.14 -5.22
N ASP A 429 8.58 -18.80 -6.13
CA ASP A 429 8.52 -18.56 -7.56
C ASP A 429 7.21 -19.12 -8.12
N LEU A 430 6.42 -18.26 -8.75
CA LEU A 430 5.12 -18.57 -9.31
C LEU A 430 5.31 -18.90 -10.80
N PHE A 431 5.12 -20.16 -11.16
CA PHE A 431 5.33 -20.65 -12.53
C PHE A 431 4.01 -21.05 -13.21
N ALA A 432 4.04 -21.08 -14.54
CA ALA A 432 2.92 -21.53 -15.35
C ALA A 432 2.58 -23.03 -15.18
N ASP A 433 3.45 -23.84 -14.56
CA ASP A 433 3.22 -25.25 -14.19
C ASP A 433 2.83 -25.43 -12.70
N GLY A 434 3.15 -24.49 -11.81
CA GLY A 434 2.82 -24.57 -10.38
C GLY A 434 3.54 -23.52 -9.51
N VAL A 435 3.90 -23.88 -8.29
CA VAL A 435 4.72 -23.05 -7.38
C VAL A 435 5.95 -23.83 -6.94
N LYS A 436 7.12 -23.18 -7.03
CA LYS A 436 8.40 -23.65 -6.47
C LYS A 436 8.76 -22.72 -5.32
N PHE A 437 9.28 -23.23 -4.21
CA PHE A 437 9.58 -22.39 -3.05
C PHE A 437 10.89 -22.79 -2.37
N GLN A 438 11.44 -21.86 -1.60
CA GLN A 438 12.60 -22.03 -0.76
C GLN A 438 12.48 -21.20 0.52
N TYR A 439 13.26 -21.57 1.53
CA TYR A 439 13.47 -20.77 2.73
C TYR A 439 14.85 -20.15 2.70
N VAL A 440 14.90 -18.82 2.66
CA VAL A 440 16.16 -18.07 2.69
C VAL A 440 16.45 -17.67 4.14
N PRO A 441 17.59 -18.06 4.73
CA PRO A 441 17.99 -17.58 6.05
C PRO A 441 18.09 -16.05 6.07
N THR A 442 17.67 -15.43 7.17
CA THR A 442 17.79 -13.97 7.39
C THR A 442 18.64 -13.68 8.62
N GLU A 443 19.56 -12.71 8.51
CA GLU A 443 20.43 -12.32 9.62
C GLU A 443 19.61 -11.70 10.75
N ALA A 444 19.57 -12.39 11.89
CA ALA A 444 18.64 -12.15 12.98
C ALA A 444 18.95 -10.85 13.77
N THR A 445 18.42 -9.72 13.29
CA THR A 445 18.58 -8.40 13.94
C THR A 445 17.25 -7.80 14.43
N ALA A 446 16.19 -8.61 14.47
CA ALA A 446 14.88 -8.22 14.98
C ALA A 446 14.35 -9.21 16.03
N THR A 447 14.57 -8.88 17.30
CA THR A 447 13.59 -9.17 18.34
C THR A 447 12.34 -8.33 18.10
N ALA A 448 11.46 -8.81 17.21
CA ALA A 448 10.06 -8.75 17.54
C ALA A 448 9.86 -9.74 18.71
N GLU A 449 9.98 -9.25 19.94
CA GLU A 449 9.36 -9.95 21.06
C GLU A 449 7.86 -10.03 20.74
N GLU A 450 7.25 -11.20 20.88
CA GLU A 450 5.79 -11.25 20.86
C GLU A 450 5.30 -10.31 21.96
N PRO A 451 4.43 -9.33 21.66
CA PRO A 451 4.05 -8.32 22.64
C PRO A 451 3.31 -9.01 23.78
N THR A 452 4.02 -9.16 24.90
CA THR A 452 3.46 -9.53 26.21
C THR A 452 2.20 -8.70 26.45
N GLU A 453 1.16 -9.32 27.00
CA GLU A 453 -0.18 -8.72 27.02
C GLU A 453 -0.19 -7.40 27.82
N ALA A 454 -0.01 -6.30 27.09
CA ALA A 454 -0.02 -4.96 27.64
C ALA A 454 -1.44 -4.64 28.12
N THR A 455 -1.67 -4.82 29.42
CA THR A 455 -2.91 -4.47 30.11
C THR A 455 -3.35 -3.07 29.66
N PRO A 456 -4.54 -2.90 29.06
CA PRO A 456 -4.88 -1.66 28.37
C PRO A 456 -5.01 -0.49 29.35
N VAL A 457 -3.99 0.37 29.36
CA VAL A 457 -4.01 1.63 30.11
C VAL A 457 -4.91 2.62 29.38
N LEU A 458 -6.09 2.88 29.94
CA LEU A 458 -7.03 3.86 29.39
C LEU A 458 -6.41 5.27 29.45
N PRO A 459 -6.35 6.01 28.32
CA PRO A 459 -5.85 7.38 28.30
C PRO A 459 -6.87 8.29 29.03
N GLY A 460 -6.50 8.77 30.21
CA GLY A 460 -7.35 9.65 31.02
C GLY A 460 -7.13 9.57 32.54
N ALA A 461 -6.45 8.54 33.04
CA ALA A 461 -6.04 8.50 34.44
C ALA A 461 -4.90 9.53 34.70
N PRO A 462 -5.08 10.55 35.56
CA PRO A 462 -3.99 11.45 35.92
C PRO A 462 -2.90 10.70 36.71
N PRO A 463 -1.62 11.08 36.59
CA PRO A 463 -0.55 10.42 37.32
C PRO A 463 -0.76 10.57 38.84
N PRO A 464 -0.54 9.50 39.64
CA PRO A 464 -0.73 9.57 41.09
C PRO A 464 0.27 10.55 41.71
N SER A 465 -0.23 11.56 42.42
CA SER A 465 0.59 12.62 43.00
C SER A 465 1.48 12.06 44.12
N GLY A 466 2.79 12.31 44.01
CA GLY A 466 3.84 11.78 44.88
C GLY A 466 3.89 12.38 46.30
N GLY A 467 2.78 12.30 47.05
CA GLY A 467 2.69 12.77 48.44
C GLY A 467 3.36 11.81 49.43
N GLY A 468 4.66 11.96 49.67
CA GLY A 468 5.42 11.09 50.56
C GLY A 468 5.04 11.20 52.05
N ARG A 469 4.83 10.07 52.74
CA ARG A 469 4.80 10.01 54.22
C ARG A 469 5.34 8.69 54.79
N ARG A 470 6.21 8.79 55.79
CA ARG A 470 6.75 7.67 56.58
C ARG A 470 5.72 7.14 57.59
N ARG A 471 5.56 5.82 57.75
CA ARG A 471 5.86 5.05 59.01
C ARG A 471 5.17 3.67 59.14
N ARG A 472 5.98 2.70 59.63
CA ARG A 472 5.68 1.63 60.62
C ARG A 472 4.64 0.53 60.31
N ASN A 473 5.19 -0.68 60.21
CA ASN A 473 4.76 -1.97 60.80
C ASN A 473 3.48 -1.99 61.67
N ARG A 474 2.59 -2.96 61.42
CA ARG A 474 2.17 -3.92 62.47
C ARG A 474 1.66 -5.27 61.92
N LEU A 475 1.60 -6.24 62.81
CA LEU A 475 1.32 -7.67 62.62
C LEU A 475 -0.14 -8.05 62.90
N THR A 476 -0.61 -9.15 62.27
CA THR A 476 -1.81 -9.97 62.63
C THR A 476 -3.19 -9.27 62.47
N ARG A 477 -4.36 -9.95 62.49
CA ARG A 477 -4.73 -11.27 63.06
C ARG A 477 -5.97 -11.92 62.40
N LYS A 478 -6.12 -13.24 62.52
CA LYS A 478 -7.31 -14.05 62.15
C LYS A 478 -8.61 -13.57 62.84
N LYS A 479 -9.79 -13.66 62.19
CA LYS A 479 -10.86 -14.63 62.56
C LYS A 479 -12.18 -14.60 61.74
N ASN A 480 -12.65 -15.82 61.49
CA ASN A 480 -13.96 -16.38 61.15
C ASN A 480 -15.26 -15.62 61.55
N ARG A 481 -16.23 -15.57 60.62
CA ARG A 481 -17.61 -16.14 60.69
C ARG A 481 -18.23 -16.02 59.27
N LYS A 482 -18.82 -17.02 58.58
CA LYS A 482 -19.69 -18.20 58.89
C LYS A 482 -21.21 -17.86 58.78
N GLN A 483 -21.91 -18.70 58.01
CA GLN A 483 -23.37 -18.98 57.97
C GLN A 483 -24.31 -18.11 57.09
N SER A 484 -24.61 -18.68 55.91
CA SER A 484 -25.95 -19.05 55.41
C SER A 484 -27.06 -18.02 55.19
N ARG A 485 -27.67 -18.08 53.99
CA ARG A 485 -29.04 -18.60 53.85
C ARG A 485 -29.29 -19.24 52.47
N THR A 486 -30.33 -20.07 52.39
CA THR A 486 -30.71 -20.93 51.25
C THR A 486 -32.14 -20.61 50.79
N ARG A 487 -32.57 -21.24 49.68
CA ARG A 487 -33.92 -21.22 49.06
C ARG A 487 -34.23 -19.99 48.18
N SER A 488 -35.03 -20.12 47.10
CA SER A 488 -35.69 -21.32 46.54
C SER A 488 -35.99 -21.21 45.04
N ASN A 489 -35.95 -22.34 44.33
CA ASN A 489 -36.62 -22.51 43.05
C ASN A 489 -38.15 -22.54 43.22
N ARG A 490 -38.86 -21.80 42.37
CA ARG A 490 -40.20 -22.06 41.78
C ARG A 490 -40.50 -20.86 40.85
N ARG A 491 -41.15 -21.03 39.70
CA ARG A 491 -41.77 -22.24 39.13
C ARG A 491 -41.61 -22.24 37.61
#